data_AF-A0A2U3CC40-F1
#
_entry.id   AF-A0A2U3CC40-F1
#
_cell.length_a   1.000
_cell.length_b   1.000
_cell.length_c   1.000
_cell.angle_alpha   90.00
_cell.angle_beta   90.00
_cell.angle_gamma   90.00
#
_symmetry.space_group_name_H-M   'P 1'
#
loop_
_entity.id
_entity.type
_entity.pdbx_description
1 polymer ?
#
loop_
_entity_poly.entity_id
_entity_poly.type
_entity_poly.pdbx_seq_one_letter_code
_entity_poly.pdbx_strand_id
1 'polypeptide(L)'
;MIISFLALLNYNRNLPEKLKKFQEATKETFNKENFPLVHSGVDMDISSSKLESYPMKIVCISASLTIISYLAGASILYFFHPLLSVFYLILAALTLVVSMKLRCTHCYYFGKYCNFGLGKLAQNFFSKGEPREFRNPKKVGITAILSFGTMLIPVFIGLLILVTDMNLSNLGLLFGYILIGITPNFLVRGKFCDECMQGQLGCPSYERMIKSRDT
;
A
#
# COMPACT_ATOMS: atom_id res chain seq x y z
N MET A 1 17.01 -33.62 9.12
CA MET A 1 15.61 -33.28 9.47
C MET A 1 15.38 -33.02 10.97
N ILE A 2 16.12 -33.64 11.89
CA ILE A 2 15.93 -33.46 13.36
C ILE A 2 16.55 -32.14 13.89
N ILE A 3 17.64 -31.66 13.29
CA ILE A 3 18.36 -30.44 13.74
C ILE A 3 17.52 -29.16 13.50
N SER A 4 16.70 -29.10 12.45
CA SER A 4 15.81 -27.97 12.18
C SER A 4 14.62 -27.85 13.14
N PHE A 5 14.20 -28.97 13.75
CA PHE A 5 13.06 -28.99 14.67
C PHE A 5 13.44 -28.46 16.07
N LEU A 6 14.67 -28.73 16.52
CA LEU A 6 15.19 -28.21 17.79
C LEU A 6 15.47 -26.69 17.72
N ALA A 7 15.88 -26.16 16.57
CA ALA A 7 16.05 -24.72 16.36
C ALA A 7 14.71 -23.97 16.40
N LEU A 8 13.64 -24.55 15.85
CA LEU A 8 12.28 -24.00 15.90
C LEU A 8 11.69 -24.03 17.32
N LEU A 9 11.93 -25.10 18.08
CA LEU A 9 11.47 -25.18 19.47
C LEU A 9 12.21 -24.19 20.39
N ASN A 10 13.50 -23.91 20.13
CA ASN A 10 14.25 -22.93 20.92
C ASN A 10 13.86 -21.47 20.60
N TYR A 11 13.49 -21.17 19.35
CA TYR A 11 12.98 -19.86 18.95
C TYR A 11 11.61 -19.55 19.57
N ASN A 12 10.73 -20.56 19.65
CA ASN A 12 9.36 -20.42 20.15
C ASN A 12 9.30 -20.16 21.67
N ARG A 13 10.30 -20.62 22.44
CA ARG A 13 10.33 -20.47 23.91
C ARG A 13 10.53 -19.03 24.39
N ASN A 14 11.24 -18.20 23.61
CA ASN A 14 11.53 -16.80 23.93
C ASN A 14 10.58 -15.78 23.27
N LEU A 15 9.64 -16.25 22.45
CA LEU A 15 8.64 -15.41 21.78
C LEU A 15 7.67 -14.70 22.74
N PRO A 16 7.14 -15.32 23.82
CA PRO A 16 6.19 -14.63 24.70
C PRO A 16 6.85 -13.50 25.52
N GLU A 17 8.13 -13.62 25.85
CA GLU A 17 8.87 -12.59 26.59
C GLU A 17 9.22 -11.39 25.70
N LYS A 18 9.61 -11.65 24.45
CA LYS A 18 9.85 -10.60 23.45
C LYS A 18 8.57 -9.87 23.05
N LEU A 19 7.44 -10.56 22.98
CA LEU A 19 6.13 -9.96 22.74
C LEU A 19 5.70 -9.05 23.90
N LYS A 20 5.94 -9.44 25.16
CA LYS A 20 5.67 -8.59 26.32
C LYS A 20 6.49 -7.30 26.31
N LYS A 21 7.81 -7.40 26.06
CA LYS A 21 8.68 -6.20 25.95
C LYS A 21 8.26 -5.29 24.79
N PHE A 22 7.84 -5.86 23.66
CA PHE A 22 7.35 -5.08 22.52
C PHE A 22 5.98 -4.43 22.80
N GLN A 23 5.08 -5.11 23.52
CA GLN A 23 3.79 -4.57 23.96
C GLN A 23 3.94 -3.47 25.03
N GLU A 24 4.92 -3.59 25.92
CA GLU A 24 5.24 -2.55 26.91
C GLU A 24 5.87 -1.32 26.25
N ALA A 25 6.84 -1.51 25.34
CA ALA A 25 7.45 -0.41 24.58
C ALA A 25 6.44 0.33 23.67
N THR A 26 5.47 -0.39 23.10
CA THR A 26 4.41 0.22 22.30
C THR A 26 3.35 0.93 23.16
N LYS A 27 3.06 0.45 24.38
CA LYS A 27 2.20 1.15 25.34
C LYS A 27 2.80 2.47 25.82
N GLU A 28 4.10 2.50 26.10
CA GLU A 28 4.80 3.72 26.51
C GLU A 28 4.87 4.76 25.40
N THR A 29 4.98 4.31 24.14
CA THR A 29 4.97 5.19 22.97
C THR A 29 3.57 5.73 22.65
N PHE A 30 2.50 4.99 22.96
CA PHE A 30 1.11 5.42 22.72
C PHE A 30 0.50 6.26 23.84
N ASN A 31 1.08 6.26 25.05
CA ASN A 31 0.54 7.00 26.20
C ASN A 31 1.03 8.45 26.30
N LYS A 32 1.82 8.93 25.34
CA LYS A 32 2.09 10.37 25.16
C LYS A 32 1.02 10.99 24.25
N GLU A 33 -0.20 11.09 24.77
CA GLU A 33 -1.16 12.07 24.29
C GLU A 33 -0.72 13.46 24.75
N ASN A 34 -0.03 14.14 23.85
CA ASN A 34 -0.09 15.58 23.62
C ASN A 34 0.72 15.79 22.34
N PHE A 35 0.09 15.48 21.20
CA PHE A 35 0.69 15.81 19.92
C PHE A 35 0.44 17.30 19.71
N PRO A 36 1.46 18.18 19.86
CA PRO A 36 1.28 19.57 19.52
C PRO A 36 0.86 19.62 18.05
N LEU A 37 -0.15 20.43 17.74
CA LEU A 37 -0.33 20.97 16.41
C LEU A 37 1.03 21.56 16.03
N VAL A 38 1.76 20.88 15.13
CA VAL A 38 3.06 21.33 14.65
C VAL A 38 2.83 22.58 13.81
N HIS A 39 2.75 23.71 14.51
CA HIS A 39 3.09 25.02 13.98
C HIS A 39 4.61 25.14 14.04
N SER A 40 5.29 24.61 13.04
CA SER A 40 6.69 24.93 12.80
C SER A 40 6.76 25.85 11.59
N GLY A 41 6.87 27.15 11.88
CA GLY A 41 7.33 28.15 10.94
C GLY A 41 8.77 27.82 10.56
N VAL A 42 8.94 27.45 9.30
CA VAL A 42 10.21 27.50 8.56
C VAL A 42 9.81 28.02 7.19
N ASP A 43 10.14 29.29 6.94
CA ASP A 43 9.97 29.92 5.63
C ASP A 43 10.99 29.30 4.67
N MET A 44 10.59 28.18 4.06
CA MET A 44 11.23 27.63 2.88
C MET A 44 10.19 27.63 1.77
N ASP A 45 10.30 28.66 0.93
CA ASP A 45 9.43 29.00 -0.17
C ASP A 45 9.63 27.98 -1.32
N ILE A 46 9.06 26.79 -1.15
CA ILE A 46 8.67 25.92 -2.26
C ILE A 46 7.15 25.99 -2.24
N SER A 47 6.56 26.68 -3.22
CA SER A 47 5.14 26.69 -3.58
C SER A 47 4.45 25.34 -3.30
N SER A 48 4.05 25.12 -2.04
CA SER A 48 3.45 23.88 -1.56
C SER A 48 1.95 23.97 -1.79
N SER A 49 1.54 24.09 -3.06
CA SER A 49 0.14 24.14 -3.44
C SER A 49 -0.47 22.76 -3.19
N LYS A 50 -0.87 22.50 -1.94
CA LYS A 50 -1.54 21.28 -1.55
C LYS A 50 -2.84 21.18 -2.36
N LEU A 51 -3.01 20.06 -3.05
CA LEU A 51 -4.09 19.92 -4.02
C LEU A 51 -5.38 19.50 -3.30
N GLU A 52 -6.35 20.40 -3.21
CA GLU A 52 -7.69 20.04 -2.73
C GLU A 52 -8.38 19.02 -3.65
N SER A 53 -8.06 19.06 -4.94
CA SER A 53 -8.47 18.12 -5.95
C SER A 53 -7.36 18.00 -7.00
N TYR A 54 -7.06 16.78 -7.43
CA TYR A 54 -6.06 16.52 -8.45
C TYR A 54 -6.61 16.84 -9.85
N PRO A 55 -5.81 17.41 -10.76
CA PRO A 55 -6.22 17.62 -12.14
C PRO A 55 -6.42 16.27 -12.85
N MET A 56 -7.42 16.19 -13.72
CA MET A 56 -7.83 14.93 -14.39
C MET A 56 -6.68 14.22 -15.13
N LYS A 57 -5.72 14.96 -15.68
CA LYS A 57 -4.55 14.37 -16.35
C LYS A 57 -3.75 13.46 -15.40
N ILE A 58 -3.52 13.91 -14.16
CA ILE A 58 -2.79 13.13 -13.15
C ILE A 58 -3.61 11.91 -12.74
N VAL A 59 -4.92 12.09 -12.54
CA VAL A 59 -5.85 11.01 -12.20
C VAL A 59 -5.82 9.91 -13.27
N CYS A 60 -5.92 10.29 -14.55
CA CYS A 60 -5.87 9.36 -15.67
C CYS A 60 -4.54 8.60 -15.72
N ILE A 61 -3.41 9.30 -15.59
CA ILE A 61 -2.09 8.65 -15.61
C ILE A 61 -1.95 7.64 -14.47
N SER A 62 -2.28 8.03 -13.24
CA SER A 62 -2.19 7.16 -12.07
C SER A 62 -3.15 5.96 -12.13
N ALA A 63 -4.37 6.18 -12.64
CA ALA A 63 -5.32 5.10 -12.86
C ALA A 63 -4.82 4.11 -13.94
N SER A 64 -4.30 4.63 -15.06
CA SER A 64 -3.71 3.82 -16.12
C SER A 64 -2.52 3.00 -15.60
N LEU A 65 -1.63 3.60 -14.81
CA LEU A 65 -0.50 2.90 -14.19
C LEU A 65 -0.96 1.78 -13.23
N THR A 66 -2.04 2.01 -12.48
CA THR A 66 -2.62 0.99 -11.61
C THR A 66 -3.18 -0.17 -12.43
N ILE A 67 -3.92 0.11 -13.50
CA ILE A 67 -4.48 -0.90 -14.40
C ILE A 67 -3.36 -1.69 -15.10
N ILE A 68 -2.37 -1.00 -15.65
CA ILE A 68 -1.20 -1.61 -16.30
C ILE A 68 -0.48 -2.53 -15.33
N SER A 69 -0.32 -2.13 -14.07
CA SER A 69 0.30 -2.99 -13.05
C SER A 69 -0.49 -4.28 -12.83
N TYR A 70 -1.81 -4.22 -12.72
CA TYR A 70 -2.62 -5.43 -12.57
C TYR A 70 -2.61 -6.29 -13.82
N LEU A 71 -2.67 -5.70 -15.03
CA LEU A 71 -2.58 -6.46 -16.27
C LEU A 71 -1.21 -7.12 -16.45
N ALA A 72 -0.12 -6.43 -16.09
CA ALA A 72 1.22 -6.99 -16.11
C ALA A 72 1.35 -8.16 -15.13
N GLY A 73 0.84 -8.02 -13.89
CA GLY A 73 0.78 -9.12 -12.94
C GLY A 73 -0.03 -10.30 -13.46
N ALA A 74 -1.24 -10.05 -13.97
CA ALA A 74 -2.12 -11.07 -14.54
C ALA A 74 -1.48 -11.80 -15.73
N SER A 75 -0.67 -11.11 -16.55
CA SER A 75 0.02 -11.70 -17.70
C SER A 75 1.06 -12.75 -17.28
N ILE A 76 1.83 -12.49 -16.21
CA ILE A 76 2.77 -13.48 -15.65
C ILE A 76 2.02 -14.75 -15.25
N LEU A 77 0.92 -14.57 -14.51
CA LEU A 77 0.14 -15.72 -14.05
C LEU A 77 -0.57 -16.43 -15.20
N TYR A 78 -0.95 -15.71 -16.27
CA TYR A 78 -1.61 -16.29 -17.44
C TYR A 78 -0.69 -17.26 -18.19
N PHE A 79 0.57 -16.86 -18.43
CA PHE A 79 1.55 -17.72 -19.09
C PHE A 79 1.85 -19.00 -18.31
N PHE A 80 1.65 -18.99 -17.00
CA PHE A 80 1.80 -20.18 -16.17
C PHE A 80 0.52 -21.01 -16.11
N HIS A 81 -0.60 -20.38 -15.72
CA HIS A 81 -1.90 -21.03 -15.67
C HIS A 81 -3.04 -20.01 -15.81
N PRO A 82 -3.87 -20.07 -16.86
CA PRO A 82 -4.94 -19.10 -17.09
C PRO A 82 -5.91 -18.91 -15.91
N LEU A 83 -6.28 -20.00 -15.21
CA LEU A 83 -7.12 -19.88 -14.00
C LEU A 83 -6.49 -19.00 -12.90
N LEU A 84 -5.17 -19.08 -12.69
CA LEU A 84 -4.49 -18.25 -11.69
C LEU A 84 -4.55 -16.76 -12.05
N SER A 85 -4.49 -16.44 -13.35
CA SER A 85 -4.69 -15.07 -13.84
C SER A 85 -6.09 -14.55 -13.51
N VAL A 86 -7.13 -15.37 -13.72
CA VAL A 86 -8.52 -15.00 -13.37
C VAL A 86 -8.68 -14.78 -11.87
N PHE A 87 -8.17 -15.70 -11.03
CA PHE A 87 -8.19 -15.53 -9.57
C PHE A 87 -7.48 -14.26 -9.12
N TYR A 88 -6.34 -13.95 -9.74
CA TYR A 88 -5.59 -12.73 -9.47
C TYR A 88 -6.36 -11.47 -9.83
N LEU A 89 -7.03 -11.42 -11.00
CA LEU A 89 -7.83 -10.27 -11.39
C LEU A 89 -9.03 -10.05 -10.46
N ILE A 90 -9.67 -11.15 -10.01
CA ILE A 90 -10.71 -11.09 -8.97
C ILE A 90 -10.14 -10.50 -7.68
N LEU A 91 -8.97 -10.96 -7.24
CA LEU A 91 -8.30 -10.43 -6.06
C LEU A 91 -7.93 -8.94 -6.19
N ALA A 92 -7.46 -8.51 -7.37
CA ALA A 92 -7.16 -7.11 -7.65
C ALA A 92 -8.43 -6.24 -7.60
N ALA A 93 -9.52 -6.71 -8.20
CA ALA A 93 -10.82 -6.04 -8.13
C ALA A 93 -11.33 -5.95 -6.69
N LEU A 94 -11.25 -7.04 -5.92
CA LEU A 94 -11.60 -7.07 -4.50
C LEU A 94 -10.74 -6.08 -3.70
N THR A 95 -9.44 -6.00 -3.98
CA THR A 95 -8.52 -5.06 -3.32
C THR A 95 -8.94 -3.62 -3.58
N LEU A 96 -9.34 -3.27 -4.82
CA LEU A 96 -9.86 -1.94 -5.14
C LEU A 96 -11.16 -1.64 -4.39
N VAL A 97 -12.11 -2.57 -4.40
CA VAL A 97 -13.41 -2.41 -3.72
C VAL A 97 -13.23 -2.26 -2.22
N VAL A 98 -12.43 -3.12 -1.59
CA VAL A 98 -12.14 -3.07 -0.15
C VAL A 98 -11.39 -1.79 0.20
N SER A 99 -10.44 -1.35 -0.62
CA SER A 99 -9.74 -0.08 -0.41
C SER A 99 -10.69 1.11 -0.49
N MET A 100 -11.61 1.11 -1.45
CA MET A 100 -12.64 2.14 -1.55
C MET A 100 -13.52 2.16 -0.30
N LYS A 101 -14.02 0.99 0.12
CA LYS A 101 -14.94 0.87 1.25
C LYS A 101 -14.30 1.20 2.60
N LEU A 102 -13.05 0.77 2.84
CA LEU A 102 -12.40 0.88 4.14
C LEU A 102 -11.48 2.10 4.29
N ARG A 103 -11.05 2.72 3.19
CA ARG A 103 -10.15 3.88 3.22
C ARG A 103 -10.74 5.09 2.50
N CYS A 104 -11.17 4.94 1.25
CA CYS A 104 -11.62 6.10 0.47
C CYS A 104 -12.90 6.75 1.03
N THR A 105 -13.83 5.97 1.59
CA THR A 105 -15.03 6.46 2.29
C THR A 105 -14.74 7.38 3.48
N HIS A 106 -13.58 7.20 4.12
CA HIS A 106 -13.14 7.96 5.29
C HIS A 106 -12.06 9.00 4.96
N CYS A 107 -11.62 9.07 3.70
CA CYS A 107 -10.57 9.97 3.25
C CYS A 107 -11.12 11.36 2.94
N TYR A 108 -10.29 12.40 3.10
CA TYR A 108 -10.55 13.79 2.71
C TYR A 108 -11.07 13.91 1.27
N TYR A 109 -10.52 13.10 0.35
CA TYR A 109 -10.88 13.13 -1.06
C TYR A 109 -12.15 12.36 -1.39
N PHE A 110 -12.94 11.90 -0.42
CA PHE A 110 -14.24 11.31 -0.72
C PHE A 110 -15.14 12.30 -1.48
N GLY A 111 -15.57 11.93 -2.68
CA GLY A 111 -16.33 12.80 -3.60
C GLY A 111 -15.49 13.82 -4.37
N LYS A 112 -14.16 13.82 -4.19
CA LYS A 112 -13.19 14.66 -4.90
C LYS A 112 -12.20 13.78 -5.70
N TYR A 113 -11.46 14.38 -6.62
CA TYR A 113 -10.39 13.65 -7.33
C TYR A 113 -9.14 13.58 -6.46
N CYS A 114 -8.78 12.38 -5.99
CA CYS A 114 -7.45 12.09 -5.45
C CYS A 114 -6.50 11.68 -6.58
N ASN A 115 -5.20 11.53 -6.29
CA ASN A 115 -4.21 11.06 -7.26
C ASN A 115 -4.65 9.79 -8.02
N PHE A 116 -5.36 8.86 -7.35
CA PHE A 116 -5.84 7.62 -7.97
C PHE A 116 -7.29 7.70 -8.51
N GLY A 117 -7.99 8.82 -8.32
CA GLY A 117 -9.41 8.97 -8.69
C GLY A 117 -10.40 8.17 -7.83
N LEU A 118 -9.92 7.27 -6.97
CA LEU A 118 -10.75 6.37 -6.14
C LEU A 118 -11.66 7.10 -5.17
N GLY A 119 -11.31 8.31 -4.72
CA GLY A 119 -12.16 9.12 -3.85
C GLY A 119 -13.48 9.53 -4.53
N LYS A 120 -13.40 9.89 -5.81
CA LYS A 120 -14.57 10.21 -6.64
C LYS A 120 -15.35 8.95 -7.00
N LEU A 121 -14.65 7.88 -7.36
CA LEU A 121 -15.26 6.59 -7.68
C LEU A 121 -16.03 6.01 -6.48
N ALA A 122 -15.45 6.07 -5.28
CA ALA A 122 -16.07 5.56 -4.05
C ALA A 122 -17.39 6.25 -3.72
N GLN A 123 -17.59 7.51 -4.09
CA GLN A 123 -18.85 8.23 -3.89
C GLN A 123 -20.03 7.58 -4.63
N ASN A 124 -19.78 6.94 -5.76
CA ASN A 124 -20.83 6.31 -6.57
C ASN A 124 -21.31 4.97 -5.99
N PHE A 125 -20.46 4.30 -5.19
CA PHE A 125 -20.75 2.95 -4.67
C PHE A 125 -21.02 2.93 -3.17
N PHE A 126 -20.56 3.94 -2.43
CA PHE A 126 -20.59 3.94 -0.97
C PHE A 126 -20.95 5.32 -0.41
N SER A 127 -21.59 5.32 0.75
CA SER A 127 -21.82 6.53 1.53
C SER A 127 -20.55 7.02 2.23
N LYS A 128 -20.46 8.32 2.48
CA LYS A 128 -19.36 8.92 3.24
C LYS A 128 -19.33 8.36 4.65
N GLY A 129 -18.15 7.94 5.09
CA GLY A 129 -17.91 7.49 6.47
C GLY A 129 -17.30 8.59 7.34
N GLU A 130 -17.10 8.27 8.61
CA GLU A 130 -16.46 9.20 9.56
C GLU A 130 -14.96 9.37 9.27
N PRO A 131 -14.43 10.61 9.21
CA PRO A 131 -13.00 10.82 8.92
C PRO A 131 -12.03 10.21 9.93
N ARG A 132 -12.44 10.10 11.22
CA ARG A 132 -11.61 9.53 12.30
C ARG A 132 -11.24 8.07 12.02
N GLU A 133 -12.13 7.35 11.34
CA GLU A 133 -11.94 5.94 10.98
C GLU A 133 -10.86 5.71 9.90
N PHE A 134 -10.35 6.77 9.24
CA PHE A 134 -9.27 6.64 8.27
C PHE A 134 -7.97 6.10 8.88
N ARG A 135 -7.70 6.47 10.15
CA ARG A 135 -6.53 6.04 10.92
C ARG A 135 -6.76 4.75 11.70
N ASN A 136 -7.96 4.14 11.59
CA ASN A 136 -8.26 2.90 12.31
C ASN A 136 -7.27 1.78 11.90
N PRO A 137 -6.47 1.26 12.84
CA PRO A 137 -5.37 0.35 12.53
C PRO A 137 -5.85 -0.97 11.90
N LYS A 138 -7.06 -1.43 12.25
CA LYS A 138 -7.64 -2.64 11.66
C LYS A 138 -7.94 -2.44 10.17
N LYS A 139 -8.58 -1.32 9.81
CA LYS A 139 -8.89 -0.97 8.42
C LYS A 139 -7.63 -0.72 7.61
N VAL A 140 -6.66 -0.02 8.19
CA VAL A 140 -5.34 0.21 7.59
C VAL A 140 -4.62 -1.11 7.35
N GLY A 141 -4.61 -2.02 8.32
CA GLY A 141 -3.96 -3.32 8.22
C GLY A 141 -4.56 -4.19 7.10
N ILE A 142 -5.88 -4.35 7.08
CA ILE A 142 -6.57 -5.14 6.04
C ILE A 142 -6.26 -4.61 4.64
N THR A 143 -6.37 -3.28 4.45
CA THR A 143 -6.09 -2.67 3.15
C THR A 143 -4.63 -2.75 2.74
N ALA A 144 -3.70 -2.65 3.69
CA ALA A 144 -2.28 -2.85 3.42
C ALA A 144 -1.99 -4.29 3.02
N ILE A 145 -2.50 -5.28 3.75
CA ILE A 145 -2.31 -6.72 3.45
C ILE A 145 -2.82 -7.05 2.05
N LEU A 146 -4.04 -6.60 1.71
CA LEU A 146 -4.59 -6.84 0.37
C LEU A 146 -3.79 -6.16 -0.73
N SER A 147 -3.39 -4.90 -0.52
CA SER A 147 -2.61 -4.14 -1.52
C SER A 147 -1.24 -4.77 -1.75
N PHE A 148 -0.48 -5.04 -0.69
CA PHE A 148 0.84 -5.66 -0.80
C PHE A 148 0.74 -7.12 -1.24
N GLY A 149 -0.25 -7.87 -0.77
CA GLY A 149 -0.49 -9.25 -1.20
C GLY A 149 -0.74 -9.33 -2.71
N THR A 150 -1.64 -8.49 -3.23
CA THR A 150 -1.91 -8.42 -4.68
C THR A 150 -0.66 -8.01 -5.47
N MET A 151 0.16 -7.13 -4.94
CA MET A 151 1.41 -6.74 -5.61
C MET A 151 2.47 -7.85 -5.59
N LEU A 152 2.59 -8.59 -4.49
CA LEU A 152 3.63 -9.58 -4.25
C LEU A 152 3.30 -10.94 -4.88
N ILE A 153 2.03 -11.31 -5.05
CA ILE A 153 1.65 -12.61 -5.64
C ILE A 153 2.33 -12.87 -6.99
N PRO A 154 2.31 -11.94 -7.98
CA PRO A 154 3.00 -12.16 -9.25
C PRO A 154 4.52 -12.28 -9.11
N VAL A 155 5.11 -11.59 -8.12
CA VAL A 155 6.54 -11.72 -7.81
C VAL A 155 6.83 -13.12 -7.27
N PHE A 156 6.07 -13.58 -6.28
CA PHE A 156 6.26 -14.90 -5.69
C PHE A 156 6.07 -16.01 -6.71
N ILE A 157 5.00 -15.96 -7.50
CA ILE A 157 4.75 -16.96 -8.55
C ILE A 157 5.83 -16.90 -9.64
N GLY A 158 6.21 -15.70 -10.10
CA GLY A 158 7.29 -15.53 -11.08
C GLY A 158 8.64 -16.06 -10.58
N LEU A 159 8.97 -15.85 -9.30
CA LEU A 159 10.17 -16.40 -8.68
C LEU A 159 10.11 -17.93 -8.56
N LEU A 160 8.97 -18.50 -8.16
CA LEU A 160 8.80 -19.96 -8.11
C LEU A 160 9.02 -20.58 -9.48
N ILE A 161 8.45 -19.98 -10.53
CA ILE A 161 8.65 -20.43 -11.92
C ILE A 161 10.12 -20.39 -12.31
N LEU A 162 10.84 -19.31 -11.98
CA LEU A 162 12.28 -19.19 -12.27
C LEU A 162 13.12 -20.24 -11.56
N VAL A 163 12.75 -20.63 -10.34
CA VAL A 163 13.45 -21.68 -9.58
C VAL A 163 13.17 -23.06 -10.15
N THR A 164 11.95 -23.32 -10.64
CA THR A 164 11.59 -24.62 -11.22
C THR A 164 12.03 -24.78 -12.67
N ASP A 165 12.03 -23.69 -13.44
CA ASP A 165 12.28 -23.67 -14.88
C ASP A 165 12.89 -22.32 -15.30
N MET A 166 14.21 -22.27 -15.19
CA MET A 166 14.99 -21.07 -15.49
C MET A 166 15.07 -20.83 -16.99
N ASN A 167 14.18 -19.98 -17.50
CA ASN A 167 14.16 -19.54 -18.90
C ASN A 167 14.29 -18.02 -19.01
N LEU A 168 14.97 -17.55 -20.07
CA LEU A 168 15.15 -16.12 -20.31
C LEU A 168 13.81 -15.37 -20.46
N SER A 169 12.81 -16.02 -21.05
CA SER A 169 11.45 -15.47 -21.16
C SER A 169 10.80 -15.25 -19.78
N ASN A 170 10.93 -16.20 -18.86
CA ASN A 170 10.38 -16.09 -17.50
C ASN A 170 11.08 -14.97 -16.72
N LEU A 171 12.40 -14.84 -16.89
CA LEU A 171 13.17 -13.76 -16.29
C LEU A 171 12.75 -12.40 -16.84
N GLY A 172 12.60 -12.29 -18.16
CA GLY A 172 12.15 -11.07 -18.84
C GLY A 172 10.75 -10.64 -18.39
N LEU A 173 9.82 -11.59 -18.24
CA LEU A 173 8.46 -11.30 -17.75
C LEU A 173 8.47 -10.77 -16.31
N LEU A 174 9.18 -11.44 -15.39
CA LEU A 174 9.26 -10.98 -14.00
C LEU A 174 9.93 -9.62 -13.89
N PHE A 175 11.04 -9.42 -14.60
CA PHE A 175 11.76 -8.15 -14.61
C PHE A 175 10.89 -7.02 -15.21
N GLY A 176 10.19 -7.31 -16.31
CA GLY A 176 9.23 -6.39 -16.93
C GLY A 176 8.12 -5.98 -15.96
N TYR A 177 7.56 -6.91 -15.17
CA TYR A 177 6.57 -6.59 -14.15
C TYR A 177 7.12 -5.72 -13.03
N ILE A 178 8.35 -5.96 -12.56
CA ILE A 178 8.98 -5.11 -11.54
C ILE A 178 9.16 -3.67 -12.07
N LEU A 179 9.64 -3.53 -13.30
CA LEU A 179 9.88 -2.21 -13.91
C LEU A 179 8.61 -1.46 -14.28
N ILE A 180 7.58 -2.15 -14.77
CA ILE A 180 6.37 -1.52 -15.32
C ILE A 180 5.24 -1.53 -14.29
N GLY A 181 5.05 -2.63 -13.57
CA GLY A 181 3.98 -2.78 -12.59
C GLY A 181 4.33 -2.16 -11.24
N ILE A 182 5.49 -2.47 -10.68
CA ILE A 182 5.81 -2.08 -9.31
C ILE A 182 6.43 -0.67 -9.25
N THR A 183 7.53 -0.46 -9.99
CA THR A 183 8.37 0.74 -9.86
C THR A 183 7.60 2.06 -10.07
N PRO A 184 6.81 2.24 -11.14
CA PRO A 184 6.14 3.51 -11.40
C PRO A 184 5.11 3.84 -10.33
N ASN A 185 4.41 2.82 -9.81
CA ASN A 185 3.42 2.99 -8.75
C ASN A 185 4.06 3.48 -7.45
N PHE A 186 5.26 3.02 -7.09
CA PHE A 186 5.97 3.54 -5.92
C PHE A 186 6.49 4.97 -6.12
N LEU A 187 7.07 5.29 -7.28
CA LEU A 187 7.62 6.61 -7.57
C LEU A 187 6.51 7.69 -7.62
N VAL A 188 5.43 7.39 -8.35
CA VAL A 188 4.25 8.27 -8.46
C VAL A 188 3.63 8.48 -7.08
N ARG A 189 3.50 7.41 -6.28
CA ARG A 189 2.92 7.51 -4.94
C ARG A 189 3.78 8.34 -4.00
N GLY A 190 5.11 8.19 -4.03
CA GLY A 190 6.02 9.01 -3.24
C GLY A 190 5.85 10.50 -3.54
N LYS A 191 5.91 10.88 -4.82
CA LYS A 191 5.81 12.27 -5.25
C LYS A 191 4.47 12.92 -4.86
N PHE A 192 3.35 12.28 -5.18
CA PHE A 192 2.02 12.86 -4.92
C PHE A 192 1.57 12.73 -3.48
N CYS A 193 2.27 11.95 -2.64
CA CYS A 193 1.96 11.92 -1.21
C CYS A 193 2.31 13.24 -0.50
N ASP A 194 3.32 13.97 -0.97
CA ASP A 194 3.73 15.26 -0.38
C ASP A 194 2.68 16.35 -0.65
N GLU A 195 1.99 16.28 -1.79
CA GLU A 195 0.93 17.21 -2.21
C GLU A 195 -0.47 16.83 -1.66
N CYS A 196 -0.57 15.74 -0.90
CA CYS A 196 -1.83 15.14 -0.46
C CYS A 196 -2.39 15.79 0.83
N MET A 197 -3.61 16.33 0.77
CA MET A 197 -4.32 16.90 1.93
C MET A 197 -4.57 15.88 3.04
N GLN A 198 -4.85 14.62 2.70
CA GLN A 198 -5.02 13.55 3.69
C GLN A 198 -3.73 13.27 4.46
N GLY A 199 -2.55 13.56 3.88
CA GLY A 199 -1.26 13.43 4.55
C GLY A 199 -1.20 14.27 5.82
N GLN A 200 -1.63 15.53 5.74
CA GLN A 200 -1.62 16.47 6.87
C GLN A 200 -2.70 16.21 7.91
N LEU A 201 -3.85 15.70 7.47
CA LEU A 201 -4.94 15.32 8.37
C LEU A 201 -4.65 14.03 9.14
N GLY A 202 -3.48 13.42 8.91
CA GLY A 202 -3.06 12.17 9.53
C GLY A 202 -3.25 11.00 8.57
N CYS A 203 -2.18 10.68 7.84
CA CYS A 203 -2.08 9.45 7.06
C CYS A 203 -0.96 8.57 7.61
N PRO A 204 -1.25 7.35 8.11
CA PRO A 204 -0.23 6.46 8.66
C PRO A 204 0.92 6.14 7.69
N SER A 205 0.64 6.13 6.38
CA SER A 205 1.67 5.92 5.35
C SER A 205 2.55 7.15 5.16
N TYR A 206 2.00 8.35 5.24
CA TYR A 206 2.74 9.60 5.09
C TYR A 206 3.62 9.90 6.29
N GLU A 207 3.08 9.71 7.50
CA GLU A 207 3.81 9.86 8.77
C GLU A 207 5.09 9.00 8.79
N ARG A 208 5.02 7.76 8.28
CA ARG A 208 6.19 6.88 8.17
C ARG A 208 7.24 7.38 7.17
N MET A 209 6.81 7.98 6.06
CA MET A 209 7.72 8.49 5.02
C MET A 209 8.43 9.79 5.43
N ILE A 210 7.78 10.65 6.21
CA ILE A 210 8.45 11.83 6.78
C ILE A 210 9.46 11.37 7.83
N LYS A 211 9.05 10.49 8.76
CA LYS A 211 9.94 10.00 9.82
C LYS A 211 11.24 9.40 9.29
N SER A 212 11.21 8.73 8.12
CA SER A 212 12.41 8.18 7.49
C SER A 212 13.29 9.20 6.75
N ARG A 213 12.81 10.42 6.50
CA ARG A 213 13.61 11.51 5.90
C ARG A 213 14.41 12.28 6.95
N ASP A 214 13.93 12.29 8.19
CA ASP A 214 14.55 13.03 9.31
C ASP A 214 15.59 12.18 10.09
N THR A 215 15.78 10.91 9.71
CA THR A 215 16.74 9.95 10.29
C THR A 215 17.80 9.56 9.28
#